data_AF-A0A9W6A114-F1
#
_entry.id   AF-A0A9W6A114-F1
#
_cell.length_a   1.000
_cell.length_b   1.000
_cell.length_c   1.000
_cell.angle_alpha   90.00
_cell.angle_beta   90.00
_cell.angle_gamma   90.00
#
_symmetry.space_group_name_H-M   'P 1'
#
loop_
_entity.id
_entity.type
_entity.pdbx_description
1 polymer ?
#
loop_
_entity_poly.entity_id
_entity_poly.type
_entity_poly.pdbx_seq_one_letter_code
_entity_poly.pdbx_strand_id
1 'polypeptide(L)'
;MTERRKASKVPKVARGELRVSGFKIPKHLEQLKSLLAKDGLGSKTIHEIEPGQLGSGSDINQRQYVMFRAFSPPILRHSKFLKHAHEFGLDQTLDRAKDIVNQSAEFRRYLALLQGVQTVSGLSPSSVAWPGAFKPTRDIQEQVVTVKGVSTLEKSQKSRPGGTREATGARQENLSTGKKTIGRSLGRKVADVLKRGRSSYDSESDSMSRSIFDDQTMVSSEDDDPTYVDDDDKLPDADDETSVNTALILLLKEISHLIPNIKSDWTVDHLRFSPRFRKASYTAITDGGLRSKTNQAVLYIVEAKRRVRSRKYEEIVMQEAAELVGWIQNGDSPRPDLKGQ
;
A
#
# COMPACT_ATOMS: atom_id res chain seq x y z
N MET A 1 32.13 21.68 31.48
CA MET A 1 30.66 21.61 31.27
C MET A 1 30.37 21.95 29.82
N THR A 2 29.79 21.03 29.04
CA THR A 2 29.47 21.27 27.62
C THR A 2 28.00 21.66 27.51
N GLU A 3 27.72 22.92 27.20
CA GLU A 3 26.35 23.39 27.01
C GLU A 3 25.71 22.68 25.80
N ARG A 4 24.66 21.88 26.05
CA ARG A 4 23.75 21.43 25.00
C ARG A 4 22.95 22.64 24.51
N ARG A 5 23.45 23.32 23.46
CA ARG A 5 22.68 24.33 22.73
C ARG A 5 21.30 23.74 22.36
N LYS A 6 20.23 24.30 22.93
CA LYS A 6 18.86 23.95 22.52
C LYS A 6 18.71 24.26 21.04
N ALA A 7 18.24 23.29 20.26
CA ALA A 7 17.93 23.50 18.85
C ALA A 7 16.90 24.64 18.72
N SER A 8 17.13 25.53 17.76
CA SER A 8 16.19 26.62 17.45
C SER A 8 14.80 26.05 17.16
N LYS A 9 13.75 26.64 17.74
CA LYS A 9 12.38 26.25 17.41
C LYS A 9 12.08 26.70 15.98
N VAL A 10 11.95 25.72 15.09
CA VAL A 10 11.53 25.93 13.70
C VAL A 10 10.19 26.68 13.70
N PRO A 11 10.02 27.76 12.90
CA PRO A 11 8.77 28.51 12.84
C PRO A 11 7.58 27.64 12.43
N LYS A 12 6.44 27.80 13.09
CA LYS A 12 5.19 27.14 12.67
C LYS A 12 4.54 27.96 11.56
N VAL A 13 4.54 27.40 10.35
CA VAL A 13 3.85 27.95 9.18
C VAL A 13 2.35 27.70 9.27
N ALA A 14 1.53 28.63 8.78
CA ALA A 14 0.08 28.47 8.79
C ALA A 14 -0.35 27.34 7.83
N ARG A 15 -1.29 26.50 8.26
CA ARG A 15 -1.78 25.35 7.44
C ARG A 15 -2.31 25.74 6.06
N GLY A 16 -2.73 26.98 5.85
CA GLY A 16 -3.15 27.49 4.54
C GLY A 16 -2.00 27.58 3.53
N GLU A 17 -0.80 27.96 3.97
CA GLU A 17 0.39 28.11 3.10
C GLU A 17 0.99 26.76 2.66
N LEU A 18 0.60 25.67 3.34
CA LEU A 18 1.04 24.30 3.07
C LEU A 18 0.11 23.53 2.11
N ARG A 19 -1.02 24.15 1.71
CA ARG A 19 -1.97 23.61 0.74
C ARG A 19 -1.59 24.02 -0.69
N VAL A 20 -2.18 23.33 -1.66
CA VAL A 20 -2.03 23.64 -3.10
C VAL A 20 -3.42 23.87 -3.72
N SER A 21 -3.54 24.87 -4.59
CA SER A 21 -4.82 25.32 -5.15
C SER A 21 -5.43 24.28 -6.08
N GLY A 22 -6.57 23.71 -5.67
CA GLY A 22 -7.24 22.64 -6.40
C GLY A 22 -6.45 21.33 -6.41
N PHE A 23 -5.66 21.07 -5.35
CA PHE A 23 -4.88 19.86 -5.20
C PHE A 23 -5.73 18.58 -5.35
N LYS A 24 -5.18 17.66 -6.13
CA LYS A 24 -5.48 16.23 -6.17
C LYS A 24 -4.15 15.54 -6.44
N ILE A 25 -4.01 14.27 -6.06
CA ILE A 25 -2.87 13.45 -6.48
C ILE A 25 -2.80 13.45 -8.03
N PRO A 26 -1.73 14.00 -8.65
CA PRO A 26 -1.59 14.00 -10.09
C PRO A 26 -1.29 12.58 -10.57
N LYS A 27 -1.98 12.15 -11.63
CA LYS A 27 -1.80 10.80 -12.20
C LYS A 27 -0.72 10.70 -13.27
N HIS A 28 -0.32 11.84 -13.84
CA HIS A 28 0.67 11.93 -14.90
C HIS A 28 1.34 13.32 -14.91
N LEU A 29 2.43 13.45 -15.66
CA LEU A 29 3.29 14.64 -15.69
C LEU A 29 2.54 15.96 -15.98
N GLU A 30 1.58 15.96 -16.91
CA GLU A 30 0.84 17.18 -17.25
C GLU A 30 -0.10 17.66 -16.12
N GLN A 31 -0.68 16.75 -15.34
CA GLN A 31 -1.44 17.13 -14.13
C GLN A 31 -0.51 17.75 -13.08
N LEU A 32 0.69 17.19 -12.88
CA LEU A 32 1.69 17.75 -11.98
C LEU A 32 2.16 19.14 -12.43
N LYS A 33 2.47 19.32 -13.73
CA LYS A 33 2.81 20.64 -14.31
C LYS A 33 1.69 21.66 -14.09
N SER A 34 0.43 21.27 -14.31
CA SER A 34 -0.74 22.14 -14.07
C SER A 34 -0.87 22.57 -12.61
N LEU A 35 -0.70 21.64 -11.65
CA LEU A 35 -0.70 21.97 -10.21
C LEU A 35 0.45 22.92 -9.84
N LEU A 36 1.65 22.68 -10.38
CA LEU A 36 2.82 23.52 -10.12
C LEU A 36 2.69 24.92 -10.73
N ALA A 37 2.01 25.06 -11.87
CA ALA A 37 1.77 26.36 -12.50
C ALA A 37 0.81 27.24 -11.67
N LYS A 38 -0.28 26.65 -11.13
CA LYS A 38 -1.33 27.38 -10.39
C LYS A 38 -0.81 28.20 -9.21
N ASP A 39 0.14 27.66 -8.45
CA ASP A 39 0.69 28.30 -7.25
C ASP A 39 2.11 28.87 -7.44
N GLY A 40 2.57 29.04 -8.69
CA GLY A 40 3.90 29.59 -8.99
C GLY A 40 5.05 28.74 -8.43
N LEU A 41 4.90 27.40 -8.49
CA LEU A 41 5.85 26.40 -8.00
C LEU A 41 6.65 25.72 -9.11
N GLY A 42 6.33 25.99 -10.38
CA GLY A 42 7.03 25.44 -11.55
C GLY A 42 8.53 25.77 -11.56
N SER A 43 8.90 27.02 -11.27
CA SER A 43 10.29 27.49 -11.21
C SER A 43 11.03 27.15 -9.92
N LYS A 44 10.33 26.67 -8.89
CA LYS A 44 10.90 26.42 -7.54
C LYS A 44 11.29 24.96 -7.36
N THR A 45 12.30 24.73 -6.55
CA THR A 45 12.80 23.40 -6.15
C THR A 45 12.57 23.14 -4.66
N ILE A 46 12.60 21.87 -4.24
CA ILE A 46 12.51 21.50 -2.81
C ILE A 46 13.62 22.11 -1.94
N HIS A 47 14.75 22.50 -2.55
CA HIS A 47 15.85 23.21 -1.89
C HIS A 47 15.53 24.67 -1.52
N GLU A 48 14.40 25.20 -1.98
CA GLU A 48 13.93 26.56 -1.66
C GLU A 48 12.85 26.60 -0.57
N ILE A 49 12.28 25.44 -0.20
CA ILE A 49 11.30 25.33 0.88
C ILE A 49 11.92 25.75 2.21
N GLU A 50 11.25 26.63 2.96
CA GLU A 50 11.76 27.17 4.22
C GLU A 50 11.67 26.18 5.38
N PRO A 51 12.52 26.32 6.42
CA PRO A 51 12.37 25.58 7.67
C PRO A 51 10.94 25.71 8.22
N GLY A 52 10.28 24.58 8.48
CA GLY A 52 8.92 24.53 9.03
C GLY A 52 7.81 24.39 8.00
N GLN A 53 8.14 24.41 6.70
CA GLN A 53 7.22 24.07 5.62
C GLN A 53 7.26 22.58 5.21
N LEU A 54 8.24 21.81 5.70
CA LEU A 54 8.27 20.35 5.57
C LEU A 54 7.66 19.71 6.82
N GLY A 55 6.70 18.81 6.61
CA GLY A 55 6.26 17.82 7.61
C GLY A 55 7.17 16.59 7.61
N SER A 56 6.96 15.71 8.60
CA SER A 56 7.56 14.37 8.62
C SER A 56 6.95 13.46 7.54
N GLY A 57 7.57 12.30 7.26
CA GLY A 57 7.02 11.30 6.33
C GLY A 57 5.56 10.92 6.62
N SER A 58 5.18 10.94 7.90
CA SER A 58 3.81 10.66 8.39
C SER A 58 2.84 11.86 8.42
N ASP A 59 3.28 13.08 8.07
CA ASP A 59 2.49 14.32 8.13
C ASP A 59 2.85 15.23 6.93
N ILE A 60 2.96 14.63 5.74
CA ILE A 60 3.33 15.31 4.51
C ILE A 60 2.20 16.25 4.10
N ASN A 61 2.57 17.47 3.69
CA ASN A 61 1.63 18.45 3.17
C ASN A 61 1.65 18.54 1.63
N GLN A 62 0.58 19.07 1.06
CA GLN A 62 0.36 19.10 -0.39
C GLN A 62 1.47 19.86 -1.12
N ARG A 63 1.96 20.97 -0.52
CA ARG A 63 3.09 21.74 -1.05
C ARG A 63 4.38 20.93 -1.07
N GLN A 64 4.70 20.22 0.01
CA GLN A 64 5.85 19.31 0.07
C GLN A 64 5.75 18.20 -0.98
N TYR A 65 4.57 17.59 -1.15
CA TYR A 65 4.33 16.54 -2.14
C TYR A 65 4.58 17.02 -3.59
N VAL A 66 3.98 18.12 -4.03
CA VAL A 66 4.20 18.61 -5.42
C VAL A 66 5.66 19.03 -5.65
N MET A 67 6.35 19.45 -4.59
CA MET A 67 7.75 19.86 -4.64
C MET A 67 8.74 18.68 -4.64
N PHE A 68 8.32 17.47 -4.28
CA PHE A 68 9.01 16.22 -4.64
C PHE A 68 8.98 15.94 -6.15
N ARG A 69 8.13 16.65 -6.92
CA ARG A 69 7.80 16.36 -8.33
C ARG A 69 7.18 14.95 -8.52
N ALA A 70 6.49 14.46 -7.50
CA ALA A 70 5.83 13.15 -7.53
C ALA A 70 4.49 13.19 -8.29
N PHE A 71 4.17 12.07 -8.95
CA PHE A 71 2.85 11.74 -9.46
C PHE A 71 2.60 10.24 -9.25
N SER A 72 1.33 9.84 -9.18
CA SER A 72 0.92 8.45 -8.90
C SER A 72 0.02 7.94 -10.02
N PRO A 73 0.58 7.20 -11.00
CA PRO A 73 -0.19 6.54 -12.04
C PRO A 73 -1.25 5.58 -11.46
N PRO A 74 -2.32 5.26 -12.22
CA PRO A 74 -3.26 4.21 -11.85
C PRO A 74 -2.54 2.88 -11.60
N ILE A 75 -3.02 2.11 -10.62
CA ILE A 75 -2.54 0.74 -10.38
C ILE A 75 -2.84 -0.11 -11.61
N LEU A 76 -1.82 -0.80 -12.14
CA LEU A 76 -2.00 -1.76 -13.22
C LEU A 76 -2.56 -3.07 -12.66
N ARG A 77 -3.67 -3.54 -13.25
CA ARG A 77 -4.19 -4.90 -13.04
C ARG A 77 -3.22 -5.95 -13.57
N HIS A 78 -3.29 -7.17 -13.05
CA HIS A 78 -2.33 -8.25 -13.34
C HIS A 78 -2.16 -8.51 -14.85
N SER A 79 -3.27 -8.68 -15.58
CA SER A 79 -3.30 -8.87 -17.04
C SER A 79 -2.67 -7.72 -17.84
N LYS A 80 -2.72 -6.48 -17.32
CA LYS A 80 -2.04 -5.31 -17.92
C LYS A 80 -0.57 -5.27 -17.53
N PHE A 81 -0.25 -5.49 -16.26
CA PHE A 81 1.13 -5.51 -15.75
C PHE A 81 2.02 -6.49 -16.52
N LEU A 82 1.53 -7.71 -16.82
CA LEU A 82 2.29 -8.69 -17.60
C LEU A 82 2.68 -8.20 -19.01
N LYS A 83 1.88 -7.34 -19.65
CA LYS A 83 2.22 -6.74 -20.97
C LYS A 83 3.41 -5.78 -20.86
N HIS A 84 3.56 -5.12 -19.71
CA HIS A 84 4.64 -4.18 -19.39
C HIS A 84 5.81 -4.83 -18.63
N ALA A 85 5.80 -6.14 -18.39
CA ALA A 85 6.85 -6.84 -17.62
C ALA A 85 8.27 -6.63 -18.18
N HIS A 86 8.39 -6.49 -19.51
CA HIS A 86 9.64 -6.21 -20.21
C HIS A 86 10.23 -4.82 -19.89
N GLU A 87 9.40 -3.82 -19.54
CA GLU A 87 9.85 -2.49 -19.13
C GLU A 87 10.63 -2.52 -17.81
N PHE A 88 10.43 -3.60 -17.03
CA PHE A 88 11.06 -3.86 -15.74
C PHE A 88 12.14 -4.98 -15.81
N GLY A 89 12.45 -5.49 -17.02
CA GLY A 89 13.34 -6.64 -17.22
C GLY A 89 12.81 -7.98 -16.65
N LEU A 90 11.52 -8.06 -16.32
CA LEU A 90 10.92 -9.23 -15.68
C LEU A 90 10.61 -10.35 -16.68
N ASP A 91 10.43 -10.03 -17.96
CA ASP A 91 10.24 -10.98 -19.05
C ASP A 91 11.37 -12.04 -19.12
N GLN A 92 12.61 -11.63 -18.86
CA GLN A 92 13.79 -12.51 -18.83
C GLN A 92 13.82 -13.47 -17.62
N THR A 93 13.05 -13.20 -16.55
CA THR A 93 13.11 -13.95 -15.29
C THR A 93 11.79 -14.61 -14.89
N LEU A 94 10.67 -14.22 -15.50
CA LEU A 94 9.32 -14.61 -15.13
C LEU A 94 9.09 -16.13 -15.21
N ASP A 95 9.51 -16.79 -16.29
CA ASP A 95 9.31 -18.23 -16.43
C ASP A 95 10.16 -19.04 -15.45
N ARG A 96 11.41 -18.62 -15.22
CA ARG A 96 12.26 -19.18 -14.16
C ARG A 96 11.64 -18.99 -12.77
N ALA A 97 11.00 -17.85 -12.51
CA ALA A 97 10.31 -17.61 -11.25
C ALA A 97 9.08 -18.53 -11.08
N LYS A 98 8.29 -18.75 -12.15
CA LYS A 98 7.19 -19.74 -12.16
C LYS A 98 7.71 -21.14 -11.84
N ASP A 99 8.80 -21.57 -12.48
CA ASP A 99 9.39 -22.89 -12.25
C ASP A 99 9.82 -23.11 -10.80
N ILE A 100 10.49 -22.11 -10.21
CA ILE A 100 10.93 -22.15 -8.79
C ILE A 100 9.73 -22.33 -7.85
N VAL A 101 8.65 -21.56 -8.03
CA VAL A 101 7.48 -21.68 -7.13
C VAL A 101 6.66 -22.96 -7.38
N ASN A 102 6.56 -23.43 -8.64
CA ASN A 102 5.84 -24.64 -9.00
C ASN A 102 6.50 -25.91 -8.45
N GLN A 103 7.84 -25.94 -8.38
CA GLN A 103 8.60 -27.05 -7.81
C GLN A 103 8.39 -27.17 -6.29
N SER A 104 8.09 -26.07 -5.59
CA SER A 104 7.87 -26.08 -4.14
C SER A 104 6.55 -26.77 -3.75
N ALA A 105 6.64 -27.98 -3.19
CA ALA A 105 5.50 -28.69 -2.63
C ALA A 105 4.89 -27.97 -1.41
N GLU A 106 5.71 -27.26 -0.64
CA GLU A 106 5.26 -26.46 0.52
C GLU A 106 4.45 -25.24 0.09
N PHE A 107 4.92 -24.52 -0.92
CA PHE A 107 4.20 -23.38 -1.49
C PHE A 107 2.86 -23.82 -2.11
N ARG A 108 2.82 -24.95 -2.82
CA ARG A 108 1.56 -25.52 -3.33
C ARG A 108 0.57 -25.88 -2.22
N ARG A 109 1.03 -26.43 -1.09
CA ARG A 109 0.18 -26.69 0.09
C ARG A 109 -0.30 -25.38 0.73
N TYR A 110 0.56 -24.37 0.85
CA TYR A 110 0.17 -23.03 1.31
C TYR A 110 -0.93 -22.40 0.43
N LEU A 111 -0.79 -22.44 -0.90
CA LEU A 111 -1.83 -21.96 -1.81
C LEU A 111 -3.15 -22.73 -1.66
N ALA A 112 -3.10 -24.04 -1.47
CA ALA A 112 -4.31 -24.85 -1.24
C ALA A 112 -5.04 -24.46 0.06
N LEU A 113 -4.31 -24.12 1.13
CA LEU A 113 -4.91 -23.60 2.37
C LEU A 113 -5.58 -22.23 2.15
N LEU A 114 -4.95 -21.33 1.39
CA LEU A 114 -5.56 -20.03 1.03
C LEU A 114 -6.83 -20.20 0.20
N GLN A 115 -6.79 -21.07 -0.81
CA GLN A 115 -7.93 -21.34 -1.70
C GLN A 115 -9.09 -22.00 -0.94
N GLY A 116 -8.79 -22.93 -0.04
CA GLY A 116 -9.79 -23.61 0.81
C GLY A 116 -10.21 -22.85 2.07
N VAL A 117 -9.70 -21.64 2.31
CA VAL A 117 -9.95 -20.85 3.55
C VAL A 117 -9.56 -21.60 4.84
N GLN A 118 -8.65 -22.56 4.73
CA GLN A 118 -8.27 -23.42 5.85
C GLN A 118 -7.39 -22.64 6.83
N THR A 119 -7.54 -22.95 8.11
CA THR A 119 -6.68 -22.43 9.17
C THR A 119 -5.46 -23.32 9.38
N VAL A 120 -4.33 -22.75 9.80
CA VAL A 120 -3.15 -23.55 10.20
C VAL A 120 -3.13 -23.92 11.67
N SER A 121 -4.09 -23.44 12.45
CA SER A 121 -4.30 -23.88 13.84
C SER A 121 -4.65 -25.36 13.89
N GLY A 122 -3.95 -26.13 14.73
CA GLY A 122 -4.15 -27.58 14.87
C GLY A 122 -3.50 -28.46 13.79
N LEU A 123 -2.93 -27.90 12.72
CA LEU A 123 -2.13 -28.70 11.78
C LEU A 123 -0.83 -29.17 12.46
N SER A 124 -0.50 -30.45 12.31
CA SER A 124 0.79 -31.04 12.72
C SER A 124 1.76 -31.17 11.52
N PRO A 125 3.08 -31.30 11.75
CA PRO A 125 4.05 -31.61 10.69
C PRO A 125 3.78 -32.91 9.93
N SER A 126 3.02 -33.84 10.52
CA SER A 126 2.56 -35.08 9.89
C SER A 126 1.31 -34.94 9.04
N SER A 127 0.64 -33.78 9.04
CA SER A 127 -0.55 -33.54 8.24
C SER A 127 -0.20 -33.38 6.76
N VAL A 128 -0.98 -34.02 5.87
CA VAL A 128 -0.86 -33.86 4.41
C VAL A 128 -1.04 -32.40 3.98
N ALA A 129 -1.81 -31.61 4.75
CA ALA A 129 -2.04 -30.19 4.50
C ALA A 129 -0.94 -29.26 5.08
N TRP A 130 0.08 -29.79 5.76
CA TRP A 130 1.12 -28.99 6.41
C TRP A 130 1.93 -28.15 5.41
N PRO A 131 1.89 -26.81 5.47
CA PRO A 131 2.50 -25.95 4.46
C PRO A 131 4.00 -25.70 4.69
N GLY A 132 4.64 -26.44 5.62
CA GLY A 132 6.08 -26.36 5.83
C GLY A 132 6.53 -24.98 6.31
N ALA A 133 7.58 -24.44 5.67
CA ALA A 133 8.12 -23.11 5.94
C ALA A 133 7.07 -21.99 5.87
N PHE A 134 5.99 -22.18 5.09
CA PHE A 134 4.92 -21.18 4.95
C PHE A 134 3.89 -21.20 6.11
N LYS A 135 3.99 -22.10 7.09
CA LYS A 135 3.04 -22.11 8.22
C LYS A 135 3.06 -20.81 9.03
N PRO A 136 4.21 -20.27 9.49
CA PRO A 136 4.23 -19.04 10.28
C PRO A 136 3.67 -17.85 9.50
N THR A 137 3.98 -17.74 8.21
CA THR A 137 3.40 -16.76 7.30
C THR A 137 1.87 -16.81 7.30
N ARG A 138 1.30 -18.02 7.15
CA ARG A 138 -0.16 -18.21 7.16
C ARG A 138 -0.78 -17.91 8.54
N ASP A 139 -0.08 -18.25 9.63
CA ASP A 139 -0.51 -17.98 11.01
C ASP A 139 -0.67 -16.47 11.27
N ILE A 140 0.33 -15.65 10.88
CA ILE A 140 0.23 -14.19 10.99
C ILE A 140 -0.85 -13.63 10.04
N GLN A 141 -1.02 -14.19 8.83
CA GLN A 141 -2.11 -13.79 7.93
C GLN A 141 -3.51 -14.07 8.53
N GLU A 142 -3.67 -15.15 9.31
CA GLU A 142 -4.90 -15.44 10.05
C GLU A 142 -5.17 -14.44 11.18
N GLN A 143 -4.12 -13.87 11.79
CA GLN A 143 -4.24 -12.78 12.76
C GLN A 143 -4.67 -11.47 12.07
N VAL A 144 -4.08 -11.11 10.91
CA VAL A 144 -4.44 -9.91 10.13
C VAL A 144 -5.93 -9.84 9.80
N VAL A 145 -6.51 -10.98 9.39
CA VAL A 145 -7.94 -11.09 9.03
C VAL A 145 -8.86 -11.36 10.23
N THR A 146 -8.32 -11.50 11.44
CA THR A 146 -9.11 -11.70 12.67
C THR A 146 -9.21 -10.37 13.41
N VAL A 147 -10.31 -9.66 13.17
CA VAL A 147 -10.54 -8.31 13.73
C VAL A 147 -11.36 -8.43 15.01
N LYS A 148 -10.78 -8.02 16.14
CA LYS A 148 -11.40 -8.07 17.48
C LYS A 148 -11.90 -9.48 17.85
N GLY A 149 -11.13 -10.50 17.48
CA GLY A 149 -11.45 -11.90 17.70
C GLY A 149 -12.48 -12.50 16.73
N VAL A 150 -12.93 -11.75 15.72
CA VAL A 150 -13.85 -12.25 14.68
C VAL A 150 -13.08 -12.44 13.38
N SER A 151 -12.94 -13.69 12.94
CA SER A 151 -12.34 -13.99 11.64
C SER A 151 -13.19 -13.43 10.49
N THR A 152 -12.52 -12.78 9.54
CA THR A 152 -13.12 -12.23 8.32
C THR A 152 -12.82 -13.05 7.08
N LEU A 153 -12.07 -14.16 7.22
CA LEU A 153 -11.65 -15.08 6.16
C LEU A 153 -12.77 -15.43 5.16
N GLU A 154 -13.91 -15.94 5.64
CA GLU A 154 -15.03 -16.28 4.76
C GLU A 154 -15.67 -15.06 4.08
N LYS A 155 -15.68 -13.91 4.75
CA LYS A 155 -16.23 -12.66 4.19
C LYS A 155 -15.34 -12.18 3.04
N SER A 156 -14.01 -12.29 3.19
CA SER A 156 -13.02 -12.01 2.16
C SER A 156 -13.11 -12.93 0.94
N GLN A 157 -13.64 -14.16 1.09
CA GLN A 157 -14.00 -15.00 -0.06
C GLN A 157 -15.36 -14.64 -0.66
N LYS A 158 -16.37 -14.32 0.16
CA LYS A 158 -17.72 -13.96 -0.32
C LYS A 158 -17.75 -12.63 -1.11
N SER A 159 -16.69 -11.82 -1.03
CA SER A 159 -16.45 -10.64 -1.87
C SER A 159 -15.79 -10.94 -3.23
N ARG A 160 -15.40 -12.18 -3.54
CA ARG A 160 -14.87 -12.55 -4.87
C ARG A 160 -15.97 -12.57 -5.94
N PRO A 161 -15.74 -11.98 -7.12
CA PRO A 161 -16.58 -12.24 -8.30
C PRO A 161 -16.50 -13.74 -8.64
N GLY A 162 -17.65 -14.39 -8.87
CA GLY A 162 -17.70 -15.80 -9.32
C GLY A 162 -17.89 -16.88 -8.24
N GLY A 163 -18.16 -16.52 -6.97
CA GLY A 163 -18.53 -17.49 -5.94
C GLY A 163 -19.82 -18.26 -6.25
N THR A 164 -19.69 -19.49 -6.76
CA THR A 164 -20.81 -20.37 -7.12
C THR A 164 -21.68 -20.70 -5.90
N ARG A 165 -23.00 -20.49 -6.01
CA ARG A 165 -23.96 -20.87 -4.96
C ARG A 165 -24.27 -22.37 -5.03
N GLU A 166 -23.53 -23.19 -4.29
CA GLU A 166 -24.08 -24.46 -3.83
C GLU A 166 -24.87 -24.25 -2.54
N ALA A 167 -26.19 -24.12 -2.69
CA ALA A 167 -27.11 -23.92 -1.59
C ALA A 167 -27.55 -25.27 -0.98
N THR A 168 -26.66 -25.94 -0.23
CA THR A 168 -27.06 -27.04 0.65
C THR A 168 -27.74 -26.46 1.89
N GLY A 169 -29.07 -26.35 1.84
CA GLY A 169 -29.87 -25.81 2.94
C GLY A 169 -29.89 -26.71 4.17
N ALA A 170 -29.13 -26.36 5.20
CA ALA A 170 -29.28 -26.89 6.56
C ALA A 170 -29.96 -25.84 7.45
N ARG A 171 -31.26 -26.00 7.66
CA ARG A 171 -32.08 -25.18 8.55
C ARG A 171 -31.77 -25.58 10.00
N GLN A 172 -31.11 -24.72 10.77
CA GLN A 172 -30.99 -24.90 12.23
C GLN A 172 -31.67 -23.74 12.96
N GLU A 173 -32.40 -24.10 14.01
CA GLU A 173 -33.48 -23.30 14.57
C GLU A 173 -33.01 -22.29 15.63
N ASN A 174 -33.83 -21.25 15.82
CA ASN A 174 -33.62 -20.26 16.86
C ASN A 174 -33.80 -20.89 18.25
N LEU A 175 -32.78 -20.79 19.12
CA LEU A 175 -32.97 -20.87 20.56
C LEU A 175 -32.51 -19.57 21.22
N SER A 176 -33.51 -18.73 21.49
CA SER A 176 -33.37 -17.51 22.27
C SER A 176 -33.10 -17.84 23.74
N THR A 177 -32.02 -17.31 24.31
CA THR A 177 -31.98 -16.92 25.73
C THR A 177 -31.37 -15.53 25.85
N GLY A 178 -32.21 -14.56 26.23
CA GLY A 178 -31.79 -13.17 26.36
C GLY A 178 -31.22 -12.85 27.74
N LYS A 179 -30.21 -11.96 27.79
CA LYS A 179 -29.98 -11.06 28.92
C LYS A 179 -29.73 -9.65 28.41
N LYS A 180 -30.66 -8.73 28.72
CA LYS A 180 -30.52 -7.28 28.51
C LYS A 180 -29.85 -6.65 29.73
N THR A 181 -28.87 -5.78 29.51
CA THR A 181 -28.54 -4.64 30.39
C THR A 181 -27.66 -3.69 29.57
N ILE A 182 -28.23 -2.63 28.98
CA ILE A 182 -28.34 -1.28 29.55
C ILE A 182 -26.96 -0.64 29.78
N GLY A 183 -26.60 0.32 28.93
CA GLY A 183 -25.43 1.19 29.11
C GLY A 183 -25.02 1.94 27.85
N ARG A 184 -25.05 3.28 27.90
CA ARG A 184 -24.52 4.25 26.90
C ARG A 184 -25.38 4.56 25.67
N SER A 185 -26.54 5.14 25.93
CA SER A 185 -27.05 6.24 25.10
C SER A 185 -26.35 7.55 25.48
N LEU A 186 -25.57 8.14 24.57
CA LEU A 186 -25.22 9.57 24.47
C LEU A 186 -24.25 9.74 23.29
N GLY A 187 -24.59 10.59 22.30
CA GLY A 187 -23.73 10.80 21.12
C GLY A 187 -24.39 10.67 19.73
N ARG A 188 -25.72 10.73 19.61
CA ARG A 188 -26.39 10.97 18.31
C ARG A 188 -27.41 12.11 18.44
N LYS A 189 -27.04 13.32 18.01
CA LYS A 189 -27.95 14.44 17.67
C LYS A 189 -27.23 15.69 17.10
N VAL A 190 -26.30 15.55 16.16
CA VAL A 190 -25.76 16.70 15.37
C VAL A 190 -25.40 16.28 13.92
N ALA A 191 -26.25 15.49 13.25
CA ALA A 191 -26.00 15.03 11.87
C ALA A 191 -27.20 15.21 10.91
N ASP A 192 -28.31 15.80 11.38
CA ASP A 192 -29.52 16.08 10.60
C ASP A 192 -29.77 17.59 10.46
N VAL A 193 -28.78 18.33 9.96
CA VAL A 193 -28.90 19.68 9.35
C VAL A 193 -27.72 19.81 8.36
N LEU A 194 -27.95 20.42 7.18
CA LEU A 194 -27.00 20.60 6.07
C LEU A 194 -26.75 19.40 5.13
N LYS A 195 -27.83 18.71 4.72
CA LYS A 195 -27.97 18.23 3.33
C LYS A 195 -29.06 19.02 2.60
N ARG A 196 -28.71 20.01 1.76
CA ARG A 196 -29.59 20.59 0.71
C ARG A 196 -28.85 21.55 -0.24
N GLY A 197 -29.05 21.36 -1.56
CA GLY A 197 -28.46 22.14 -2.67
C GLY A 197 -26.99 21.78 -2.96
N ARG A 198 -26.40 21.93 -4.16
CA ARG A 198 -26.83 22.23 -5.57
C ARG A 198 -25.61 21.83 -6.45
N SER A 199 -25.65 21.58 -7.77
CA SER A 199 -26.69 21.50 -8.82
C SER A 199 -26.17 20.62 -9.98
N SER A 200 -26.99 20.33 -11.01
CA SER A 200 -26.49 19.95 -12.35
C SER A 200 -25.85 21.14 -13.08
N TYR A 201 -24.87 20.90 -13.96
CA TYR A 201 -24.72 21.56 -15.27
C TYR A 201 -23.75 20.79 -16.19
N ASP A 202 -23.94 21.01 -17.48
CA ASP A 202 -23.61 20.15 -18.63
C ASP A 202 -22.12 19.92 -18.96
N SER A 203 -21.93 18.98 -19.90
CA SER A 203 -20.65 18.68 -20.54
C SER A 203 -20.61 19.32 -21.93
N GLU A 204 -19.55 20.07 -22.23
CA GLU A 204 -19.18 20.39 -23.61
C GLU A 204 -17.81 19.81 -23.93
N SER A 205 -17.74 19.18 -25.10
CA SER A 205 -16.53 18.60 -25.66
C SER A 205 -15.78 19.62 -26.51
N ASP A 206 -14.47 19.72 -26.37
CA ASP A 206 -13.62 19.99 -27.53
C ASP A 206 -12.24 19.33 -27.38
N SER A 207 -11.45 19.39 -28.44
CA SER A 207 -10.68 18.25 -28.93
C SER A 207 -9.18 18.50 -29.13
N MET A 208 -8.42 17.40 -29.09
CA MET A 208 -7.10 17.20 -29.70
C MET A 208 -5.92 18.10 -29.25
N SER A 209 -5.06 17.52 -28.42
CA SER A 209 -3.60 17.56 -28.62
C SER A 209 -2.94 16.32 -28.00
N ARG A 210 -2.34 15.48 -28.86
CA ARG A 210 -1.90 14.11 -28.51
C ARG A 210 -0.68 14.10 -27.57
N SER A 211 -0.69 13.20 -26.58
CA SER A 211 0.49 12.84 -25.79
C SER A 211 0.58 11.33 -25.56
N ILE A 212 1.78 10.85 -25.25
CA ILE A 212 2.22 9.44 -25.38
C ILE A 212 1.51 8.44 -24.42
N PHE A 213 0.62 8.92 -23.54
CA PHE A 213 -0.08 8.10 -22.54
C PHE A 213 -1.61 7.98 -22.77
N ASP A 214 -2.12 8.48 -23.90
CA ASP A 214 -3.56 8.48 -24.20
C ASP A 214 -3.94 7.25 -25.06
N ASP A 215 -3.96 6.08 -24.43
CA ASP A 215 -4.67 4.91 -24.95
C ASP A 215 -6.01 4.75 -24.21
N GLN A 216 -7.02 5.48 -24.68
CA GLN A 216 -8.42 5.29 -24.27
C GLN A 216 -9.02 4.04 -24.92
N THR A 217 -8.42 2.86 -24.68
CA THR A 217 -9.22 1.64 -24.76
C THR A 217 -10.29 1.68 -23.68
N MET A 218 -11.55 1.60 -24.12
CA MET A 218 -12.70 1.24 -23.30
C MET A 218 -12.28 0.19 -22.26
N VAL A 219 -12.68 0.38 -21.00
CA VAL A 219 -12.40 -0.60 -19.94
C VAL A 219 -13.21 -1.85 -20.22
N SER A 220 -12.63 -2.81 -20.96
CA SER A 220 -13.08 -4.20 -20.87
C SER A 220 -12.90 -4.60 -19.41
N SER A 221 -14.00 -5.01 -18.80
CA SER A 221 -14.08 -5.45 -17.40
C SER A 221 -13.50 -6.85 -17.19
N GLU A 222 -13.03 -7.49 -18.25
CA GLU A 222 -12.48 -8.85 -18.27
C GLU A 222 -11.00 -8.77 -17.85
N ASP A 223 -10.78 -8.84 -16.54
CA ASP A 223 -9.49 -9.28 -16.00
C ASP A 223 -9.52 -10.80 -15.91
N ASP A 224 -8.67 -11.49 -16.68
CA ASP A 224 -8.63 -12.96 -16.76
C ASP A 224 -8.13 -13.65 -15.48
N ASP A 225 -7.82 -12.88 -14.42
CA ASP A 225 -7.48 -13.39 -13.10
C ASP A 225 -8.75 -13.47 -12.20
N PRO A 226 -9.40 -14.64 -12.06
CA PRO A 226 -10.59 -14.81 -11.23
C PRO A 226 -10.28 -14.71 -9.72
N THR A 227 -9.01 -14.53 -9.34
CA THR A 227 -8.61 -14.35 -7.94
C THR A 227 -8.45 -12.89 -7.55
N TYR A 228 -8.38 -11.96 -8.52
CA TYR A 228 -8.34 -10.53 -8.29
C TYR A 228 -9.68 -10.02 -7.71
N VAL A 229 -9.60 -9.15 -6.71
CA VAL A 229 -10.74 -8.50 -6.08
C VAL A 229 -10.41 -7.01 -6.06
N ASP A 230 -11.23 -6.19 -6.73
CA ASP A 230 -11.14 -4.73 -6.62
C ASP A 230 -11.26 -4.31 -5.13
N ASP A 231 -10.68 -3.15 -4.77
CA ASP A 231 -10.72 -2.59 -3.40
C ASP A 231 -12.16 -2.58 -2.84
N ASP A 232 -12.56 -3.57 -2.04
CA ASP A 232 -13.86 -3.57 -1.37
C ASP A 232 -13.79 -2.71 -0.11
N ASP A 233 -14.28 -1.48 -0.25
CA ASP A 233 -14.51 -0.50 0.82
C ASP A 233 -15.30 -1.04 2.03
N LYS A 234 -15.83 -2.27 1.98
CA LYS A 234 -16.51 -2.96 3.09
C LYS A 234 -15.59 -3.82 3.96
N LEU A 235 -14.37 -4.13 3.53
CA LEU A 235 -13.43 -4.88 4.37
C LEU A 235 -13.10 -4.08 5.65
N PRO A 236 -13.07 -4.69 6.84
CA PRO A 236 -12.68 -3.99 8.06
C PRO A 236 -11.18 -3.64 8.01
N ASP A 237 -10.79 -2.58 8.71
CA ASP A 237 -9.37 -2.35 9.02
C ASP A 237 -8.88 -3.55 9.88
N ALA A 238 -7.66 -4.03 9.63
CA ALA A 238 -6.97 -4.95 10.54
C ALA A 238 -6.67 -4.24 11.88
N ASP A 239 -6.53 -5.01 12.96
CA ASP A 239 -6.38 -4.42 14.31
C ASP A 239 -5.08 -3.61 14.47
N ASP A 240 -3.98 -4.01 13.82
CA ASP A 240 -2.70 -3.30 13.86
C ASP A 240 -1.95 -3.33 12.50
N GLU A 241 -1.17 -2.29 12.19
CA GLU A 241 -0.39 -2.17 10.95
C GLU A 241 0.87 -3.07 10.96
N THR A 242 1.46 -3.27 12.15
CA THR A 242 2.61 -4.16 12.38
C THR A 242 2.32 -5.60 11.94
N SER A 243 1.10 -6.08 12.18
CA SER A 243 0.70 -7.45 11.80
C SER A 243 0.63 -7.62 10.28
N VAL A 244 0.18 -6.58 9.55
CA VAL A 244 0.09 -6.59 8.08
C VAL A 244 1.47 -6.52 7.44
N ASN A 245 2.33 -5.62 7.94
CA ASN A 245 3.74 -5.56 7.52
C ASN A 245 4.46 -6.89 7.78
N THR A 246 4.31 -7.47 8.97
CA THR A 246 4.90 -8.77 9.32
C THR A 246 4.39 -9.89 8.41
N ALA A 247 3.09 -9.96 8.14
CA ALA A 247 2.52 -10.97 7.24
C ALA A 247 3.08 -10.89 5.81
N LEU A 248 3.22 -9.67 5.27
CA LEU A 248 3.79 -9.43 3.94
C LEU A 248 5.29 -9.80 3.92
N ILE A 249 6.06 -9.33 4.90
CA ILE A 249 7.50 -9.56 4.98
C ILE A 249 7.82 -11.05 5.15
N LEU A 250 7.08 -11.79 6.00
CA LEU A 250 7.24 -13.24 6.12
C LEU A 250 6.93 -13.98 4.80
N LEU A 251 5.87 -13.58 4.08
CA LEU A 251 5.58 -14.16 2.75
C LEU A 251 6.73 -13.91 1.77
N LEU A 252 7.25 -12.68 1.74
CA LEU A 252 8.39 -12.31 0.89
C LEU A 252 9.67 -13.06 1.26
N LYS A 253 9.95 -13.31 2.56
CA LYS A 253 11.07 -14.14 3.01
C LYS A 253 10.93 -15.58 2.53
N GLU A 254 9.80 -16.24 2.76
CA GLU A 254 9.65 -17.65 2.39
C GLU A 254 9.61 -17.89 0.88
N ILE A 255 9.07 -16.95 0.10
CA ILE A 255 9.21 -16.98 -1.37
C ILE A 255 10.69 -16.80 -1.77
N SER A 256 11.41 -15.88 -1.13
CA SER A 256 12.82 -15.62 -1.41
C SER A 256 13.74 -16.79 -1.02
N HIS A 257 13.39 -17.56 0.00
CA HIS A 257 14.11 -18.76 0.42
C HIS A 257 14.03 -19.93 -0.60
N LEU A 258 13.09 -19.89 -1.55
CA LEU A 258 13.06 -20.83 -2.68
C LEU A 258 14.23 -20.59 -3.66
N ILE A 259 14.89 -19.43 -3.59
CA ILE A 259 16.03 -19.07 -4.43
C ILE A 259 17.35 -19.46 -3.72
N PRO A 260 18.11 -20.45 -4.21
CA PRO A 260 19.35 -20.86 -3.57
C PRO A 260 20.40 -19.74 -3.61
N ASN A 261 21.18 -19.62 -2.54
CA ASN A 261 22.28 -18.64 -2.40
C ASN A 261 21.88 -17.15 -2.50
N ILE A 262 20.61 -16.80 -2.27
CA ILE A 262 20.11 -15.43 -2.39
C ILE A 262 20.92 -14.43 -1.56
N LYS A 263 21.41 -13.37 -2.22
CA LYS A 263 22.31 -12.34 -1.66
C LYS A 263 21.59 -11.17 -1.01
N SER A 264 20.27 -11.24 -0.90
CA SER A 264 19.42 -10.27 -0.23
C SER A 264 18.56 -10.94 0.85
N ASP A 265 18.01 -10.13 1.75
CA ASP A 265 17.11 -10.57 2.83
C ASP A 265 16.03 -9.51 3.08
N TRP A 266 14.83 -9.92 3.44
CA TRP A 266 13.79 -8.99 3.87
C TRP A 266 13.85 -8.77 5.38
N THR A 267 13.64 -7.53 5.81
CA THR A 267 13.62 -7.17 7.22
C THR A 267 12.33 -6.47 7.63
N VAL A 268 11.96 -6.69 8.89
CA VAL A 268 10.92 -5.96 9.65
C VAL A 268 11.51 -4.77 10.41
N ASP A 269 12.80 -4.48 10.25
CA ASP A 269 13.45 -3.31 10.83
C ASP A 269 12.82 -2.02 10.27
N HIS A 270 12.45 -1.08 11.13
CA HIS A 270 11.99 0.25 10.71
C HIS A 270 13.13 1.02 10.00
N LEU A 271 13.05 1.20 8.68
CA LEU A 271 14.12 1.82 7.89
C LEU A 271 13.98 3.34 7.93
N ARG A 272 14.90 4.00 8.66
CA ARG A 272 14.88 5.46 8.85
C ARG A 272 15.69 6.18 7.78
N PHE A 273 15.01 7.03 7.02
CA PHE A 273 15.62 7.97 6.07
C PHE A 273 15.57 9.40 6.62
N SER A 274 16.54 10.24 6.28
CA SER A 274 16.58 11.64 6.72
C SER A 274 17.15 12.57 5.62
N PRO A 275 16.42 12.72 4.50
CA PRO A 275 16.83 13.54 3.37
C PRO A 275 17.07 15.00 3.77
N ARG A 276 18.15 15.58 3.24
CA ARG A 276 18.57 16.96 3.51
C ARG A 276 18.53 17.77 2.22
N PHE A 277 17.81 18.88 2.24
CA PHE A 277 17.79 19.89 1.19
C PHE A 277 18.52 21.14 1.69
N ARG A 278 18.68 22.16 0.83
CA ARG A 278 19.51 23.34 1.14
C ARG A 278 19.06 24.11 2.38
N LYS A 279 17.74 24.16 2.62
CA LYS A 279 17.13 24.94 3.70
C LYS A 279 16.42 24.10 4.77
N ALA A 280 16.04 22.86 4.45
CA ALA A 280 15.20 22.04 5.30
C ALA A 280 15.50 20.55 5.14
N SER A 281 15.02 19.74 6.08
CA SER A 281 15.11 18.27 6.07
C SER A 281 13.87 17.70 6.75
N TYR A 282 13.53 16.45 6.44
CA TYR A 282 12.53 15.68 7.19
C TYR A 282 13.06 14.28 7.52
N THR A 283 12.34 13.54 8.35
CA THR A 283 12.56 12.10 8.56
C THR A 283 11.36 11.34 7.98
N ALA A 284 11.64 10.29 7.22
CA ALA A 284 10.70 9.24 6.85
C ALA A 284 11.16 7.92 7.48
N ILE A 285 10.23 7.03 7.77
CA ILE A 285 10.46 5.71 8.35
C ILE A 285 9.52 4.76 7.65
N THR A 286 10.01 3.64 7.14
CA THR A 286 9.17 2.57 6.54
C THR A 286 9.18 1.33 7.43
N ASP A 287 8.11 0.54 7.39
CA ASP A 287 7.95 -0.65 8.25
C ASP A 287 8.60 -1.94 7.69
N GLY A 288 9.56 -1.79 6.79
CA GLY A 288 10.46 -2.86 6.36
C GLY A 288 11.15 -2.58 5.03
N GLY A 289 11.81 -3.60 4.50
CA GLY A 289 12.45 -3.54 3.17
C GLY A 289 13.29 -4.76 2.82
N LEU A 290 13.79 -4.81 1.58
CA LEU A 290 14.81 -5.75 1.14
C LEU A 290 16.18 -5.10 1.31
N ARG A 291 17.14 -5.81 1.92
CA ARG A 291 18.54 -5.38 2.03
C ARG A 291 19.49 -6.38 1.37
N SER A 292 20.59 -5.87 0.84
CA SER A 292 21.74 -6.68 0.44
C SER A 292 22.41 -7.29 1.67
N LYS A 293 22.63 -8.61 1.68
CA LYS A 293 23.38 -9.29 2.76
C LYS A 293 24.85 -8.87 2.77
N THR A 294 25.40 -8.48 1.62
CA THR A 294 26.83 -8.14 1.43
C THR A 294 27.22 -6.82 2.08
N ASN A 295 26.39 -5.78 1.94
CA ASN A 295 26.72 -4.41 2.36
C ASN A 295 25.58 -3.71 3.12
N GLN A 296 24.49 -4.42 3.47
CA GLN A 296 23.31 -3.91 4.17
C GLN A 296 22.56 -2.77 3.43
N ALA A 297 22.91 -2.47 2.17
CA ALA A 297 22.24 -1.45 1.38
C ALA A 297 20.77 -1.81 1.14
N VAL A 298 19.88 -0.82 1.28
CA VAL A 298 18.43 -0.99 1.07
C VAL A 298 18.15 -1.03 -0.43
N LEU A 299 17.62 -2.16 -0.90
CA LEU A 299 17.30 -2.47 -2.29
C LEU A 299 15.82 -2.23 -2.62
N TYR A 300 14.93 -2.38 -1.64
CA TYR A 300 13.50 -2.04 -1.71
C TYR A 300 13.00 -1.63 -0.32
N ILE A 301 11.97 -0.80 -0.26
CA ILE A 301 11.24 -0.44 0.96
C ILE A 301 9.85 -1.09 0.97
N VAL A 302 9.29 -1.34 2.15
CA VAL A 302 7.95 -1.91 2.35
C VAL A 302 7.17 -1.04 3.33
N GLU A 303 5.92 -0.74 2.99
CA GLU A 303 4.97 0.01 3.81
C GLU A 303 3.56 -0.52 3.51
N ALA A 304 3.10 -1.54 4.24
CA ALA A 304 1.76 -2.09 4.12
C ALA A 304 0.80 -1.36 5.08
N LYS A 305 -0.41 -1.06 4.61
CA LYS A 305 -1.44 -0.38 5.42
C LYS A 305 -2.48 -1.34 5.96
N ARG A 306 -2.95 -1.12 7.20
CA ARG A 306 -4.00 -1.94 7.84
C ARG A 306 -5.41 -1.77 7.24
N ARG A 307 -5.54 -1.04 6.12
CA ARG A 307 -6.80 -0.61 5.50
C ARG A 307 -6.68 -0.71 3.98
N VAL A 308 -7.81 -0.91 3.29
CA VAL A 308 -7.90 -0.77 1.83
C VAL A 308 -7.47 0.65 1.39
N ARG A 309 -6.78 0.75 0.25
CA ARG A 309 -6.05 1.97 -0.16
C ARG A 309 -6.98 3.14 -0.50
N SER A 310 -8.18 2.85 -1.01
CA SER A 310 -9.27 3.80 -1.19
C SER A 310 -9.52 4.68 0.06
N ARG A 311 -9.46 4.09 1.26
CA ARG A 311 -9.58 4.80 2.54
C ARG A 311 -8.29 5.57 2.84
N LYS A 312 -8.33 6.90 2.66
CA LYS A 312 -7.21 7.85 2.83
C LYS A 312 -6.16 7.81 1.71
N TYR A 313 -6.55 7.50 0.48
CA TYR A 313 -5.68 7.49 -0.71
C TYR A 313 -4.70 8.67 -0.80
N GLU A 314 -5.16 9.92 -0.58
CA GLU A 314 -4.30 11.12 -0.63
C GLU A 314 -3.19 11.07 0.43
N GLU A 315 -3.53 10.77 1.69
CA GLU A 315 -2.55 10.68 2.79
C GLU A 315 -1.52 9.58 2.54
N ILE A 316 -1.98 8.40 2.09
CA ILE A 316 -1.14 7.22 1.83
C ILE A 316 -0.14 7.52 0.71
N VAL A 317 -0.60 8.00 -0.46
CA VAL A 317 0.29 8.33 -1.58
C VAL A 317 1.29 9.43 -1.20
N MET A 318 0.88 10.38 -0.36
CA MET A 318 1.76 11.46 0.08
C MET A 318 2.85 10.98 1.06
N GLN A 319 2.53 10.05 1.95
CA GLN A 319 3.49 9.36 2.81
C GLN A 319 4.50 8.56 1.96
N GLU A 320 4.02 7.67 1.10
CA GLU A 320 4.86 6.78 0.26
C GLU A 320 5.83 7.58 -0.62
N ALA A 321 5.39 8.68 -1.22
CA ALA A 321 6.26 9.55 -2.02
C ALA A 321 7.39 10.18 -1.20
N ALA A 322 7.14 10.49 0.08
CA ALA A 322 8.16 11.03 0.97
C ALA A 322 9.15 9.97 1.44
N GLU A 323 8.73 8.71 1.58
CA GLU A 323 9.59 7.57 1.85
C GLU A 323 10.47 7.23 0.66
N LEU A 324 9.90 7.19 -0.55
CA LEU A 324 10.65 7.03 -1.80
C LEU A 324 11.70 8.14 -1.99
N VAL A 325 11.34 9.42 -1.78
CA VAL A 325 12.33 10.51 -1.82
C VAL A 325 13.37 10.40 -0.71
N GLY A 326 12.98 9.94 0.48
CA GLY A 326 13.90 9.68 1.58
C GLY A 326 14.94 8.61 1.23
N TRP A 327 14.50 7.52 0.61
CA TRP A 327 15.36 6.42 0.16
C TRP A 327 16.23 6.80 -1.03
N ILE A 328 15.70 7.50 -2.05
CA ILE A 328 16.46 7.97 -3.23
C ILE A 328 17.57 8.96 -2.84
N GLN A 329 17.36 9.77 -1.79
CA GLN A 329 18.35 10.69 -1.23
C GLN A 329 19.32 10.02 -0.24
N ASN A 330 19.12 8.74 0.10
CA ASN A 330 20.00 7.98 0.97
C ASN A 330 21.19 7.44 0.17
N GLY A 331 22.24 8.25 0.05
CA GLY A 331 23.28 8.12 -0.98
C GLY A 331 24.06 6.80 -1.10
N ASP A 332 24.02 5.94 -0.07
CA ASP A 332 24.69 4.63 -0.08
C ASP A 332 23.80 3.49 -0.62
N SER A 333 22.50 3.73 -0.80
CA SER A 333 21.58 2.77 -1.40
C SER A 333 21.70 2.80 -2.94
N PRO A 334 21.89 1.65 -3.63
CA PRO A 334 21.74 1.63 -5.08
C PRO A 334 20.32 2.09 -5.42
N ARG A 335 20.20 2.95 -6.44
CA ARG A 335 18.89 3.33 -6.96
C ARG A 335 18.20 2.07 -7.50
N PRO A 336 16.86 1.98 -7.47
CA PRO A 336 16.14 0.85 -8.05
C PRO A 336 16.56 0.67 -9.51
N ASP A 337 17.26 -0.42 -9.81
CA ASP A 337 17.55 -0.76 -11.20
C ASP A 337 16.34 -1.48 -11.78
N LEU A 338 15.52 -0.72 -12.51
CA LEU A 338 14.34 -1.23 -13.19
C LEU A 338 14.70 -1.95 -14.51
N LYS A 339 15.98 -2.13 -14.85
CA LYS A 339 16.39 -2.77 -16.12
C LYS A 339 16.79 -4.24 -16.00
N GLY A 340 16.69 -4.84 -14.82
CA GLY A 340 16.85 -6.29 -14.61
C GLY A 340 18.15 -6.87 -15.15
N GLN A 341 19.27 -6.65 -14.43
CA GLN A 341 20.56 -7.30 -14.66
C GLN A 341 20.97 -8.14 -13.44
#